data_AF-A0A497R1Q8-F1
#
_entry.id   AF-A0A497R1Q8-F1
#
_cell.length_a   1.000
_cell.length_b   1.000
_cell.length_c   1.000
_cell.angle_alpha   90.00
_cell.angle_beta   90.00
_cell.angle_gamma   90.00
#
_symmetry.space_group_name_H-M   'P 1'
#
loop_
_entity.id
_entity.type
_entity.pdbx_description
1 polymer ?
#
loop_
_entity_poly.entity_id
_entity_poly.type
_entity_poly.pdbx_seq_one_letter_code
_entity_poly.pdbx_strand_id
1 'polypeptide(L)'
;MLTIVHIINILRVLGNSLKNGRSIEQSMHLAIMNINIRSENQKKEWLRLLNVTSNVHVVLDSFKKNTEDQPLARIWILVKHFISISSINAGDKILEIAANLEKNKQLLEKRASFLKAQRYKILFLGTITSVFLGILAGLTPLFTSFISIVRGISFSPTTIKIIPVSLYLIAISAAYFTTDFSNQNFTFKSF
;
A
#
# COMPACT_ATOMS: atom_id res chain seq x y z
N MET A 1 4.81 -7.20 -18.22
CA MET A 1 4.04 -6.13 -17.56
C MET A 1 4.97 -5.22 -16.77
N LEU A 2 4.79 -3.90 -16.85
CA LEU A 2 5.60 -2.91 -16.15
C LEU A 2 4.99 -2.56 -14.79
N THR A 3 5.79 -2.65 -13.72
CA THR A 3 5.43 -2.24 -12.36
C THR A 3 5.98 -0.84 -12.08
N ILE A 4 5.50 -0.16 -11.03
CA ILE A 4 6.04 1.15 -10.63
C ILE A 4 7.57 1.16 -10.47
N VAL A 5 8.16 0.06 -9.99
CA VAL A 5 9.62 -0.09 -9.83
C VAL A 5 10.32 -0.11 -11.18
N HIS A 6 9.77 -0.84 -12.16
CA HIS A 6 10.30 -0.88 -13.51
C HIS A 6 10.23 0.50 -14.17
N ILE A 7 9.12 1.21 -14.00
CA ILE A 7 8.91 2.56 -14.55
C ILE A 7 9.93 3.53 -13.96
N ILE A 8 10.07 3.59 -12.63
CA ILE A 8 11.05 4.46 -11.96
C ILE A 8 12.46 4.18 -12.47
N ASN A 9 12.84 2.90 -12.63
CA ASN A 9 14.17 2.53 -13.13
C ASN A 9 14.39 2.99 -14.57
N ILE A 10 13.42 2.75 -15.47
CA ILE A 10 13.49 3.25 -16.85
C ILE A 10 13.69 4.76 -16.86
N LEU A 11 12.85 5.51 -16.12
CA LEU A 11 12.90 6.97 -16.10
C LEU A 11 14.22 7.48 -15.54
N ARG A 12 14.77 6.86 -14.49
CA ARG A 12 16.10 7.22 -13.96
C ARG A 12 17.21 7.05 -14.98
N VAL A 13 17.27 5.90 -15.63
CA VAL A 13 18.34 5.61 -16.61
C VAL A 13 18.20 6.49 -17.84
N LEU A 14 16.97 6.68 -18.33
CA LEU A 14 16.65 7.57 -19.44
C LEU A 14 17.02 9.01 -19.12
N GLY A 15 16.55 9.54 -17.99
CA GLY A 15 16.77 10.91 -17.57
C GLY A 15 18.25 11.23 -17.33
N ASN A 16 18.98 10.35 -16.64
CA ASN A 16 20.44 10.51 -16.44
C ASN A 16 21.21 10.48 -17.76
N SER A 17 20.85 9.59 -18.69
CA SER A 17 21.52 9.48 -19.98
C SER A 17 21.30 10.73 -20.85
N LEU A 18 20.06 11.23 -20.87
CA LEU A 18 19.70 12.46 -21.58
C LEU A 18 20.38 13.70 -20.99
N LYS A 19 20.43 13.80 -19.66
CA LYS A 19 21.14 14.87 -18.95
C LYS A 19 22.64 14.90 -19.27
N ASN A 20 23.23 13.73 -19.47
CA ASN A 20 24.63 13.59 -19.89
C ASN A 20 24.86 13.87 -21.39
N GLY A 21 23.86 14.37 -22.11
CA GLY A 21 23.97 14.76 -23.52
C GLY A 21 23.89 13.61 -24.52
N ARG A 22 23.49 12.40 -24.10
CA ARG A 22 23.29 11.28 -25.03
C ARG A 22 22.06 11.50 -25.90
N SER A 23 22.05 10.86 -27.07
CA SER A 23 20.85 10.84 -27.94
C SER A 23 19.68 10.14 -27.22
N ILE A 24 18.46 10.43 -27.66
CA ILE A 24 17.25 9.87 -27.04
C ILE A 24 17.20 8.36 -27.29
N GLU A 25 17.61 7.91 -28.47
CA GLU A 25 17.66 6.50 -28.87
C GLU A 25 18.65 5.74 -28.01
N GLN A 26 19.87 6.27 -27.84
CA GLN A 26 20.89 5.64 -27.00
C GLN A 26 20.45 5.61 -25.54
N SER A 27 19.84 6.70 -25.05
CA SER A 27 19.30 6.78 -23.69
C SER A 27 18.17 5.78 -23.46
N MET A 28 17.28 5.61 -24.43
CA MET A 28 16.19 4.63 -24.39
C MET A 28 16.72 3.20 -24.45
N HIS A 29 17.71 2.93 -25.31
CA HIS A 29 18.37 1.64 -25.40
C HIS A 29 18.97 1.22 -24.04
N LEU A 30 19.69 2.15 -23.40
CA LEU A 30 20.23 1.92 -22.06
C LEU A 30 19.15 1.68 -21.01
N ALA A 31 18.06 2.45 -21.06
CA ALA A 31 16.95 2.29 -20.12
C ALA A 31 16.27 0.92 -20.25
N ILE A 32 16.08 0.42 -21.47
CA ILE A 32 15.53 -0.92 -21.72
C ILE A 32 16.53 -1.99 -21.28
N MET A 33 17.83 -1.85 -21.60
CA MET A 33 18.85 -2.83 -21.21
C MET A 33 18.96 -3.02 -19.70
N ASN A 34 18.81 -1.93 -18.93
CA ASN A 34 18.88 -1.95 -17.47
C ASN A 34 17.58 -2.37 -16.79
N ILE A 35 16.51 -2.65 -17.54
CA ILE A 35 15.27 -3.14 -16.96
C ILE A 35 15.40 -4.62 -16.59
N ASN A 36 15.05 -4.96 -15.36
CA ASN A 36 14.90 -6.32 -14.90
C ASN A 36 13.41 -6.69 -14.97
N ILE A 37 12.99 -7.29 -16.09
CA ILE A 37 11.62 -7.78 -16.25
C ILE A 37 11.60 -9.29 -16.41
N ARG A 38 10.54 -9.93 -15.91
CA ARG A 38 10.36 -11.38 -15.98
C ARG A 38 10.25 -11.91 -17.42
N SER A 39 9.81 -11.08 -18.37
CA SER A 39 9.65 -11.48 -19.77
C SER A 39 10.78 -10.92 -20.64
N GLU A 40 11.84 -11.71 -20.82
CA GLU A 40 12.94 -11.37 -21.74
C GLU A 40 12.47 -11.16 -23.18
N ASN A 41 11.42 -11.86 -23.61
CA ASN A 41 10.83 -11.68 -24.94
C ASN A 41 10.24 -10.26 -25.12
N GLN A 42 9.61 -9.69 -24.09
CA GLN A 42 9.11 -8.31 -24.15
C GLN A 42 10.26 -7.31 -24.26
N LYS A 43 11.36 -7.54 -23.52
CA LYS A 43 12.57 -6.70 -23.58
C LYS A 43 13.17 -6.72 -24.98
N LYS A 44 13.33 -7.91 -25.56
CA LYS A 44 13.82 -8.10 -26.93
C LYS A 44 12.94 -7.40 -27.95
N GLU A 45 11.62 -7.46 -27.80
CA GLU A 45 10.70 -6.78 -28.71
C GLU A 45 10.84 -5.26 -28.64
N TRP A 46 10.98 -4.67 -27.46
CA TRP A 46 11.20 -3.22 -27.34
C TRP A 46 12.54 -2.77 -27.94
N LEU A 47 13.60 -3.56 -27.73
CA LEU A 47 14.89 -3.31 -28.39
C LEU A 47 14.78 -3.44 -29.91
N ARG A 48 14.04 -4.44 -30.40
CA ARG A 48 13.79 -4.62 -31.84
C ARG A 48 13.04 -3.42 -32.42
N LEU A 49 11.97 -2.97 -31.75
CA LEU A 49 11.21 -1.78 -32.16
C LEU A 49 12.08 -0.54 -32.22
N LEU A 50 12.96 -0.36 -31.23
CA LEU A 50 13.91 0.76 -31.20
C LEU A 50 14.89 0.71 -32.38
N ASN A 51 15.46 -0.46 -32.67
CA ASN A 51 16.44 -0.63 -33.74
C ASN A 51 15.84 -0.52 -35.15
N VAL A 52 14.61 -1.01 -35.34
CA VAL A 52 13.96 -1.02 -36.67
C VAL A 52 13.36 0.33 -37.00
N THR A 53 12.65 0.95 -36.06
CA THR A 53 11.94 2.21 -36.35
C THR A 53 12.79 3.45 -36.10
N SER A 54 13.87 3.32 -35.32
CA SER A 54 14.59 4.45 -34.72
C SER A 54 13.68 5.47 -34.03
N ASN A 55 12.43 5.08 -33.73
CA ASN A 55 11.40 5.98 -33.26
C ASN A 55 11.04 5.65 -31.82
N VAL A 56 11.61 6.43 -30.90
CA VAL A 56 11.41 6.30 -29.46
C VAL A 56 9.93 6.41 -29.06
N HIS A 57 9.11 7.14 -29.83
CA HIS A 57 7.68 7.27 -29.56
C HIS A 57 6.93 5.94 -29.63
N VAL A 58 7.30 5.05 -30.57
CA VAL A 58 6.66 3.73 -30.73
C VAL A 58 6.94 2.83 -29.53
N VAL A 59 8.16 2.93 -28.98
CA VAL A 59 8.56 2.21 -27.77
C VAL A 59 7.79 2.73 -26.55
N LEU A 60 7.67 4.06 -26.41
CA LEU A 60 6.87 4.66 -25.33
C LEU A 60 5.39 4.28 -25.40
N ASP A 61 4.81 4.22 -26.60
CA ASP A 61 3.43 3.76 -26.79
C ASP A 61 3.29 2.27 -26.42
N SER A 62 4.32 1.45 -26.68
CA SER A 62 4.39 0.07 -26.19
C SER A 62 4.50 -0.03 -24.67
N PHE A 63 5.26 0.85 -24.01
CA PHE A 63 5.32 0.90 -22.54
C PHE A 63 3.98 1.26 -21.93
N LYS A 64 3.29 2.24 -22.51
CA LYS A 64 1.92 2.62 -22.10
C LYS A 64 0.97 1.43 -22.15
N LYS A 65 0.97 0.66 -23.25
CA LYS A 65 0.13 -0.54 -23.39
C LYS A 65 0.47 -1.64 -22.39
N ASN A 66 1.74 -1.73 -21.97
CA ASN A 66 2.23 -2.74 -21.03
C ASN A 66 2.15 -2.30 -19.54
N THR A 67 1.54 -1.14 -19.27
CA THR A 67 1.31 -0.61 -17.92
C THR A 67 -0.19 -0.68 -17.63
N GLU A 68 -0.62 -1.52 -16.68
CA GLU A 68 -2.05 -1.68 -16.36
C GLU A 68 -2.62 -0.45 -15.64
N ASP A 69 -1.82 0.14 -14.75
CA ASP A 69 -2.21 1.29 -13.95
C ASP A 69 -2.31 2.55 -14.84
N GLN A 70 -3.54 3.07 -15.00
CA GLN A 70 -3.86 4.20 -15.88
C GLN A 70 -3.11 5.48 -15.50
N PRO A 71 -3.08 5.92 -14.23
CA PRO A 71 -2.18 6.98 -13.75
C PRO A 71 -0.72 6.78 -14.18
N LEU A 72 -0.16 5.57 -13.99
CA LEU A 72 1.22 5.30 -14.38
C LEU A 72 1.41 5.31 -15.91
N ALA A 73 0.41 4.84 -16.66
CA ALA A 73 0.44 4.85 -18.11
C ALA A 73 0.47 6.28 -18.69
N ARG A 74 -0.13 7.27 -18.01
CA ARG A 74 -0.07 8.69 -18.40
C ARG A 74 1.34 9.28 -18.31
N ILE A 75 2.21 8.73 -17.46
CA ILE A 75 3.59 9.20 -17.34
C ILE A 75 4.33 9.07 -18.67
N TRP A 76 4.08 7.98 -19.40
CA TRP A 76 4.70 7.76 -20.72
C TRP A 76 4.29 8.83 -21.74
N ILE A 77 3.08 9.37 -21.63
CA ILE A 77 2.60 10.48 -22.48
C ILE A 77 3.38 11.76 -22.15
N LEU A 78 3.60 12.04 -20.86
CA LEU A 78 4.41 13.19 -20.44
C LEU A 78 5.85 13.07 -20.91
N VAL A 79 6.46 11.88 -20.74
CA VAL A 79 7.82 11.61 -21.24
C VAL A 79 7.89 11.85 -22.75
N LYS A 80 6.89 11.38 -23.52
CA LYS A 80 6.79 11.58 -24.97
C LYS A 80 6.82 13.07 -25.35
N HIS A 81 6.23 13.93 -24.54
CA HIS A 81 6.22 15.38 -24.75
C HIS A 81 7.54 16.05 -24.35
N PHE A 82 8.21 15.58 -23.29
CA PHE A 82 9.48 16.17 -22.86
C PHE A 82 10.62 15.85 -23.81
N ILE A 83 10.67 14.63 -24.37
CA ILE A 83 11.74 14.22 -25.29
C ILE A 83 11.76 15.03 -26.60
N SER A 84 10.69 15.73 -26.96
CA SER A 84 10.66 16.59 -28.17
C SER A 84 11.22 18.00 -27.97
N ILE A 85 11.65 18.38 -26.76
CA ILE A 85 12.13 19.73 -26.46
C ILE A 85 13.65 19.82 -26.64
N SER A 86 14.41 19.42 -25.62
CA SER A 86 15.88 19.36 -25.62
C SER A 86 16.33 18.25 -24.67
N SER A 87 17.40 17.53 -25.02
CA SER A 87 17.81 16.34 -24.27
C SER A 87 18.08 16.64 -22.79
N ILE A 88 18.79 17.74 -22.50
CA ILE A 88 19.17 18.09 -21.12
C ILE A 88 17.93 18.45 -20.29
N ASN A 89 17.05 19.33 -20.79
CA ASN A 89 15.84 19.73 -20.06
C ASN A 89 14.86 18.55 -19.92
N ALA A 90 14.74 17.71 -20.95
CA ALA A 90 13.96 16.49 -20.89
C ALA A 90 14.51 15.55 -19.81
N GLY A 91 15.83 15.40 -19.74
CA GLY A 91 16.51 14.61 -18.71
C GLY A 91 16.17 15.08 -17.30
N ASP A 92 16.29 16.37 -17.02
CA ASP A 92 15.96 16.94 -15.72
C ASP A 92 14.47 16.74 -15.35
N LYS A 93 13.55 16.96 -16.28
CA LYS A 93 12.11 16.73 -16.05
C LYS A 93 11.75 15.27 -15.83
N ILE A 94 12.37 14.36 -16.58
CA ILE A 94 12.16 12.92 -16.42
C ILE A 94 12.69 12.45 -15.05
N LEU A 95 13.83 12.98 -14.59
CA LEU A 95 14.38 12.68 -13.27
C LEU A 95 13.50 13.22 -12.14
N GLU A 96 12.95 14.43 -12.30
CA GLU A 96 11.97 15.01 -11.36
C GLU A 96 10.75 14.10 -11.20
N ILE A 97 10.20 13.59 -12.31
CA ILE A 97 9.09 12.63 -12.28
C ILE A 97 9.50 11.34 -11.56
N ALA A 98 10.66 10.78 -11.87
CA ALA A 98 11.15 9.55 -11.24
C ALA A 98 11.31 9.72 -9.71
N ALA A 99 11.83 10.87 -9.27
CA ALA A 99 11.99 11.18 -7.85
C ALA A 99 10.63 11.33 -7.15
N ASN A 100 9.65 11.99 -7.79
CA ASN A 100 8.31 12.13 -7.24
C ASN A 100 7.59 10.79 -7.12
N LEU A 101 7.74 9.89 -8.10
CA LEU A 101 7.18 8.53 -8.04
C LEU A 101 7.80 7.70 -6.92
N GLU A 102 9.12 7.75 -6.76
CA GLU A 102 9.81 7.06 -5.66
C GLU A 102 9.32 7.57 -4.30
N LYS A 103 9.23 8.89 -4.13
CA LYS A 103 8.73 9.50 -2.89
C LYS A 103 7.29 9.06 -2.59
N ASN A 104 6.42 9.07 -3.61
CA ASN A 104 5.04 8.63 -3.47
C ASN A 104 4.94 7.14 -3.12
N LYS A 105 5.75 6.29 -3.77
CA LYS A 105 5.83 4.86 -3.45
C LYS A 105 6.22 4.64 -1.98
N GLN A 106 7.30 5.27 -1.52
CA GLN A 106 7.75 5.17 -0.13
C GLN A 106 6.70 5.67 0.87
N LEU A 107 5.97 6.73 0.51
CA LEU A 107 4.91 7.27 1.34
C LEU A 107 3.72 6.32 1.43
N LEU A 108 3.35 5.64 0.33
CA LEU A 108 2.33 4.60 0.33
C LEU A 108 2.75 3.38 1.16
N GLU A 109 4.00 2.93 1.05
CA GLU A 109 4.54 1.83 1.86
C GLU A 109 4.53 2.17 3.35
N LYS A 110 4.94 3.40 3.71
CA LYS A 110 4.86 3.89 5.10
C LYS A 110 3.42 3.90 5.60
N ARG A 111 2.47 4.44 4.83
CA ARG A 111 1.04 4.46 5.19
C ARG A 111 0.49 3.05 5.40
N ALA A 112 0.81 2.10 4.51
CA ALA A 112 0.40 0.71 4.64
C ALA A 112 0.95 0.07 5.93
N SER A 113 2.22 0.32 6.25
CA SER A 113 2.85 -0.16 7.49
C SER A 113 2.20 0.44 8.74
N PHE A 114 1.95 1.75 8.77
CA PHE A 114 1.26 2.42 9.86
C PHE A 114 -0.15 1.86 10.08
N LEU A 115 -0.90 1.65 9.00
CA LEU A 115 -2.23 1.06 9.08
C LEU A 115 -2.18 -0.38 9.61
N LYS A 116 -1.21 -1.17 9.18
CA LYS A 116 -1.00 -2.53 9.71
C LYS A 116 -0.70 -2.51 11.22
N ALA A 117 0.14 -1.60 11.67
CA ALA A 117 0.45 -1.43 13.08
C ALA A 117 -0.77 -0.97 13.89
N GLN A 118 -1.58 -0.04 13.36
CA GLN A 118 -2.83 0.40 14.01
C GLN A 118 -3.85 -0.75 14.10
N ARG A 119 -4.02 -1.54 13.03
CA ARG A 119 -4.88 -2.73 13.06
C ARG A 119 -4.43 -3.72 14.12
N TYR A 120 -3.13 -4.00 14.20
CA TYR A 120 -2.59 -4.86 15.26
C TYR A 120 -2.88 -4.31 16.65
N LYS A 121 -2.69 -3.01 16.87
CA LYS A 121 -2.98 -2.35 18.16
C LYS A 121 -4.46 -2.49 18.55
N ILE A 122 -5.38 -2.29 17.60
CA ILE A 122 -6.82 -2.42 17.84
C ILE A 122 -7.18 -3.87 18.16
N LEU A 123 -6.67 -4.83 17.40
CA LEU A 123 -6.92 -6.25 17.63
C LEU A 123 -6.38 -6.69 18.99
N PHE A 124 -5.12 -6.35 19.29
CA PHE A 124 -4.49 -6.67 20.56
C PHE A 124 -5.26 -6.10 21.76
N LEU A 125 -5.61 -4.81 21.70
CA LEU A 125 -6.37 -4.17 22.77
C LEU A 125 -7.79 -4.74 22.91
N GLY A 126 -8.45 -5.03 21.79
CA GLY A 126 -9.76 -5.66 21.74
C GLY A 126 -9.77 -7.04 22.39
N THR A 127 -8.81 -7.90 22.02
CA THR A 127 -8.64 -9.23 22.61
C THR A 127 -8.37 -9.15 24.11
N ILE A 128 -7.44 -8.29 24.53
CA ILE A 128 -7.12 -8.11 25.96
C ILE A 128 -8.35 -7.64 26.74
N THR A 129 -9.08 -6.66 26.21
CA THR A 129 -10.28 -6.12 26.87
C THR A 129 -11.35 -7.20 27.02
N SER A 130 -11.56 -8.02 25.99
CA SER A 130 -12.49 -9.15 26.04
C SER A 130 -12.08 -10.19 27.09
N VAL A 131 -10.78 -10.52 27.19
CA VAL A 131 -10.26 -11.42 28.21
C VAL A 131 -10.49 -10.87 29.62
N PHE A 132 -10.14 -9.60 29.87
CA PHE A 132 -10.36 -8.98 31.17
C PHE A 132 -11.85 -8.91 31.54
N LEU A 133 -12.72 -8.57 30.60
CA LEU A 133 -14.17 -8.58 30.80
C LEU A 133 -14.68 -9.99 31.14
N GLY A 134 -14.18 -11.03 30.45
CA GLY A 134 -14.51 -12.42 30.75
C GLY A 134 -14.07 -12.85 32.15
N ILE A 135 -12.86 -12.45 32.57
CA ILE A 135 -12.35 -12.71 33.93
C ILE A 135 -13.22 -11.98 34.97
N LEU A 136 -13.54 -10.70 34.75
CA LEU A 136 -14.40 -9.93 35.65
C LEU A 136 -15.82 -10.52 35.74
N ALA A 137 -16.39 -10.96 34.62
CA ALA A 137 -17.69 -11.63 34.60
C ALA A 137 -17.65 -12.93 35.42
N GLY A 138 -16.58 -13.73 35.30
CA GLY A 138 -16.38 -14.95 36.08
C GLY A 138 -16.16 -14.70 37.57
N LEU A 139 -15.52 -13.59 37.95
CA LEU A 139 -15.29 -13.19 39.34
C LEU A 139 -16.49 -12.48 39.98
N THR A 140 -17.46 -12.00 39.19
CA THR A 140 -18.62 -11.26 39.68
C THR A 140 -19.37 -11.97 40.82
N PRO A 141 -19.68 -13.28 40.73
CA PRO A 141 -20.37 -14.00 41.82
C PRO A 141 -19.58 -14.04 43.13
N LEU A 142 -18.25 -14.07 43.07
CA LEU A 142 -17.39 -14.05 44.25
C LEU A 142 -17.41 -12.68 44.93
N PHE A 143 -17.34 -11.59 44.13
CA PHE A 143 -17.44 -10.23 44.64
C PHE A 143 -18.80 -9.91 45.25
N THR A 144 -19.90 -10.33 44.61
CA THR A 144 -21.25 -10.11 45.16
C THR A 144 -21.47 -10.90 46.45
N SER A 145 -20.96 -12.14 46.53
CA SER A 145 -21.00 -12.95 47.74
C SER A 145 -20.18 -12.33 48.87
N PHE A 146 -18.97 -11.85 48.58
CA PHE A 146 -18.11 -11.19 49.55
C PHE A 146 -18.74 -9.90 50.11
N ILE A 147 -19.30 -9.05 49.25
CA ILE A 147 -19.98 -7.81 49.67
C ILE A 147 -21.21 -8.13 50.53
N SER A 148 -21.98 -9.15 50.17
CA SER A 148 -23.12 -9.60 50.97
C SER A 148 -22.71 -10.03 52.38
N ILE A 149 -21.63 -10.81 52.51
CA ILE A 149 -21.11 -11.28 53.79
C ILE A 149 -20.52 -10.15 54.63
N VAL A 150 -19.72 -9.26 54.03
CA VAL A 150 -18.95 -8.24 54.76
C VAL A 150 -19.76 -6.99 55.08
N ARG A 151 -20.67 -6.57 54.19
CA ARG A 151 -21.46 -5.34 54.36
C ARG A 151 -22.94 -5.56 54.69
N GLY A 152 -23.41 -6.82 54.70
CA GLY A 152 -24.82 -7.14 54.93
C GLY A 152 -25.75 -6.65 53.81
N ILE A 153 -25.20 -6.29 52.64
CA ILE A 153 -25.98 -5.79 51.51
C ILE A 153 -26.48 -6.99 50.71
N SER A 154 -27.78 -7.28 50.79
CA SER A 154 -28.42 -8.31 49.99
C SER A 154 -28.70 -7.82 48.58
N PHE A 155 -28.04 -8.41 47.59
CA PHE A 155 -28.39 -8.20 46.18
C PHE A 155 -29.60 -9.07 45.81
N SER A 156 -30.50 -8.52 44.99
CA SER A 156 -31.58 -9.30 44.39
C SER A 156 -31.02 -10.50 43.58
N PRO A 157 -31.63 -11.69 43.66
CA PRO A 157 -31.23 -12.85 42.84
C PRO A 157 -31.22 -12.53 41.34
N THR A 158 -32.08 -11.61 40.90
CA THR A 158 -32.17 -11.14 39.52
C THR A 158 -30.92 -10.34 39.14
N THR A 159 -30.45 -9.45 40.03
CA THR A 159 -29.26 -8.63 39.81
C THR A 159 -27.99 -9.48 39.72
N ILE A 160 -27.85 -10.50 40.58
CA ILE A 160 -26.70 -11.41 40.59
C ILE A 160 -26.60 -12.19 39.27
N LYS A 161 -27.74 -12.54 38.65
CA LYS A 161 -27.79 -13.26 37.37
C LYS A 161 -27.59 -12.35 36.15
N ILE A 162 -28.05 -11.09 36.22
CA ILE A 162 -27.99 -10.16 35.09
C ILE A 162 -26.57 -9.61 34.87
N ILE A 163 -25.82 -9.29 35.93
CA ILE A 163 -24.50 -8.63 35.80
C ILE A 163 -23.49 -9.47 35.00
N PRO A 164 -23.32 -10.79 35.26
CA PRO A 164 -22.40 -11.60 34.46
C PRO A 164 -22.84 -11.68 33.00
N VAL A 165 -24.15 -11.83 32.75
CA VAL A 165 -24.71 -11.95 31.39
C VAL A 165 -24.50 -10.66 30.58
N SER A 166 -24.71 -9.49 31.18
CA SER A 166 -24.47 -8.21 30.50
C SER A 166 -22.99 -7.99 30.19
N LEU A 167 -22.08 -8.37 31.10
CA LEU A 167 -20.64 -8.33 30.84
C LEU A 167 -20.21 -9.28 29.72
N TYR A 168 -20.77 -10.50 29.68
CA TYR A 168 -20.54 -11.44 28.58
C TYR A 168 -21.04 -10.89 27.24
N LEU A 169 -22.24 -10.28 27.20
CA LEU A 169 -22.76 -9.67 25.98
C LEU A 169 -21.87 -8.51 25.51
N ILE A 170 -21.39 -7.65 26.40
CA ILE A 170 -20.44 -6.58 26.06
C ILE A 170 -19.13 -7.16 25.54
N ALA A 171 -18.61 -8.24 26.15
CA ALA A 171 -17.39 -8.90 25.71
C ALA A 171 -17.53 -9.54 24.32
N ILE A 172 -18.68 -10.17 24.04
CA ILE A 172 -19.01 -10.75 22.73
C ILE A 172 -19.17 -9.64 21.69
N SER A 173 -19.91 -8.56 21.99
CA SER A 173 -20.06 -7.42 21.07
C SER A 173 -18.72 -6.74 20.78
N ALA A 174 -17.87 -6.56 21.79
CA ALA A 174 -16.52 -6.03 21.61
C ALA A 174 -15.66 -6.96 20.74
N ALA A 175 -15.71 -8.28 20.98
CA ALA A 175 -15.01 -9.26 20.15
C ALA A 175 -15.51 -9.21 18.70
N TYR A 176 -16.83 -9.20 18.48
CA TYR A 176 -17.44 -9.12 17.16
C TYR A 176 -17.03 -7.86 16.40
N PHE A 177 -17.09 -6.70 17.06
CA PHE A 177 -16.66 -5.42 16.49
C PHE A 177 -15.17 -5.44 16.12
N THR A 178 -14.32 -6.03 16.96
CA THR A 178 -12.88 -6.15 16.67
C THR A 178 -12.60 -7.11 15.50
N THR A 179 -13.35 -8.21 15.39
CA THR A 179 -13.22 -9.14 14.25
C THR A 179 -13.73 -8.53 12.95
N ASP A 180 -14.81 -7.74 12.98
CA ASP A 180 -15.32 -7.06 11.79
C ASP A 180 -14.32 -5.99 11.32
N PHE A 181 -13.72 -5.24 12.24
CA PHE A 181 -12.64 -4.31 11.94
C PHE A 181 -11.39 -5.00 11.34
N SER A 182 -11.12 -6.24 11.75
CA SER A 182 -10.06 -7.07 11.15
C SER A 182 -10.34 -7.42 9.69
N ASN A 183 -11.61 -7.68 9.36
CA ASN A 183 -12.05 -8.19 8.06
C ASN A 183 -12.30 -7.09 7.03
N GLN A 184 -12.38 -5.82 7.45
CA GLN A 184 -12.49 -4.71 6.50
C GLN A 184 -11.18 -4.52 5.72
N ASN A 185 -11.21 -4.97 4.46
CA ASN A 185 -10.23 -4.60 3.45
C ASN A 185 -10.43 -3.12 3.08
N PHE A 186 -9.79 -2.21 3.82
CA PHE A 186 -9.61 -0.82 3.38
C PHE A 186 -8.72 -0.80 2.12
N THR A 187 -9.29 -1.11 0.96
CA THR A 187 -8.67 -0.84 -0.34
C THR A 187 -8.81 0.64 -0.61
N PHE A 188 -7.75 1.40 -0.34
CA PHE A 188 -7.62 2.73 -0.93
C PHE A 188 -7.43 2.52 -2.43
N LYS A 189 -8.44 2.87 -3.23
CA LYS A 189 -8.21 3.13 -4.65
C LYS A 189 -7.18 4.25 -4.73
N SER A 190 -6.01 3.94 -5.29
CA SER A 190 -5.03 4.93 -5.71
C SER A 190 -5.71 5.86 -6.72
N PHE A 191 -5.87 7.13 -6.34
CA PHE A 191 -6.18 8.21 -7.28
C PHE A 191 -4.90 8.68 -7.98
#